data_AF-A0A524L874-F1
#
_entry.id   AF-A0A524L874-F1
#
_cell.length_a   1.000
_cell.length_b   1.000
_cell.length_c   1.000
_cell.angle_alpha   90.00
_cell.angle_beta   90.00
_cell.angle_gamma   90.00
#
_symmetry.space_group_name_H-M   'P 1'
#
loop_
_entity.id
_entity.type
_entity.pdbx_description
1 polymer ?
#
loop_
_entity_poly.entity_id
_entity_poly.type
_entity_poly.pdbx_seq_one_letter_code
_entity_poly.pdbx_strand_id
1 'polypeptide(L)'
;YLIGPLPGILGREIEAEDLDIDFDEKQVKRTVDAFVGSDDFASIRSQIDIMDAESEISDNEMSEILGEEFKVMMYLRSIPGVGAALEKKLKDAGYESAAQLAGETAQRLSQKIEGLSLARADKLLKDARTVVKKKIKTNSK
;
A
#
# COMPACT_ATOMS: atom_id res chain seq x y z
N TYR A 1 36.49 18.90 28.95
CA TYR A 1 35.58 19.58 28.03
C TYR A 1 36.41 20.30 26.98
N LEU A 2 36.62 19.70 25.80
CA LEU A 2 37.21 20.39 24.65
C LEU A 2 36.07 20.72 23.68
N ILE A 3 35.55 21.94 23.80
CA ILE A 3 34.65 22.50 22.79
C ILE A 3 35.57 23.25 21.83
N GLY A 4 35.76 22.73 20.63
CA GLY A 4 36.48 23.41 19.55
C GLY A 4 35.76 24.71 19.15
N PRO A 5 36.46 25.65 18.51
CA PRO A 5 35.86 26.94 18.17
C PRO A 5 34.70 26.74 17.18
N LEU A 6 33.55 27.37 17.50
CA LEU A 6 32.40 27.39 16.60
C LEU A 6 32.72 28.25 15.38
N PRO A 7 32.42 27.79 14.15
CA PRO A 7 32.69 28.55 12.93
C PRO A 7 31.81 29.81 12.89
N GLY A 8 32.43 30.95 12.61
CA GLY A 8 31.73 32.21 12.42
C GLY A 8 30.98 32.24 11.09
N ILE A 9 29.70 32.57 11.14
CA ILE A 9 28.88 32.81 9.94
C ILE A 9 29.32 34.10 9.24
N LEU A 10 30.11 33.94 8.17
CA LEU A 10 30.37 35.00 7.19
C LEU A 10 29.33 34.87 6.08
N GLY A 11 28.50 35.90 5.90
CA GLY A 11 27.39 35.94 4.95
C GLY A 11 27.80 35.73 3.50
N ARG A 12 27.89 34.47 3.09
CA ARG A 12 27.88 34.01 1.70
C ARG A 12 26.90 32.84 1.62
N GLU A 13 26.07 32.87 0.59
CA GLU A 13 25.10 31.82 0.25
C GLU A 13 25.76 30.45 0.40
N ILE A 14 25.15 29.59 1.23
CA ILE A 14 25.54 28.19 1.30
C ILE A 14 24.90 27.55 0.06
N GLU A 15 25.69 27.35 -1.00
CA GLU A 15 25.36 26.31 -1.97
C GLU A 15 25.20 25.03 -1.15
N ALA A 16 23.99 24.48 -1.12
CA ALA A 16 23.75 23.20 -0.47
C ALA A 16 24.56 22.16 -1.25
N GLU A 17 25.78 21.88 -0.81
CA GLU A 17 26.48 20.67 -1.20
C GLU A 17 25.54 19.51 -0.87
N ASP A 18 25.25 18.66 -1.86
CA ASP A 18 24.50 17.42 -1.67
C ASP A 18 25.26 16.55 -0.67
N LEU A 19 24.95 16.71 0.61
CA LEU A 19 25.48 15.90 1.69
C LEU A 19 24.81 14.53 1.58
N ASP A 20 25.47 13.61 0.89
CA ASP A 20 25.13 12.19 0.95
C ASP A 20 25.40 11.69 2.37
N ILE A 21 24.35 11.64 3.19
CA ILE A 21 24.46 11.19 4.57
C ILE A 21 24.43 9.66 4.59
N ASP A 22 25.60 9.06 4.35
CA ASP A 22 25.78 7.60 4.45
C ASP A 22 26.06 7.20 5.91
N PHE A 23 24.99 6.92 6.65
CA PHE A 23 25.12 6.48 8.04
C PHE A 23 25.42 4.98 8.11
N ASP A 24 26.59 4.63 8.66
CA ASP A 24 26.94 3.24 8.97
C ASP A 24 25.90 2.62 9.93
N GLU A 25 25.35 1.47 9.52
CA GLU A 25 24.26 0.78 10.22
C GLU A 25 24.59 0.47 11.69
N LYS A 26 25.87 0.22 12.02
CA LYS A 26 26.29 -0.05 13.40
C LYS A 26 26.25 1.22 14.25
N GLN A 27 26.59 2.38 13.68
CA GLN A 27 26.50 3.68 14.36
C GLN A 27 25.05 4.06 14.61
N VAL A 28 24.16 3.82 13.64
CA VAL A 28 22.72 4.03 13.78
C VAL A 28 22.17 3.17 14.92
N LYS A 29 22.44 1.86 14.88
CA LYS A 29 21.96 0.92 15.90
C LYS A 29 22.42 1.31 17.31
N ARG A 30 23.70 1.66 17.46
CA ARG A 30 24.27 2.06 18.76
C ARG A 30 23.62 3.34 19.29
N THR A 31 23.35 4.30 18.42
CA THR A 31 22.69 5.55 18.79
C THR A 31 21.23 5.29 19.19
N VAL A 32 20.50 4.50 18.41
CA VAL A 32 19.13 4.12 18.69
C VAL A 32 19.02 3.39 20.05
N ASP A 33 19.87 2.39 20.28
CA ASP A 33 19.89 1.63 21.53
C ASP A 33 20.18 2.53 22.75
N ALA A 34 21.02 3.57 22.58
CA ALA A 34 21.39 4.47 23.66
C ALA A 34 20.30 5.48 24.03
N PHE A 35 19.44 5.88 23.09
CA PHE A 35 18.49 6.99 23.28
C PHE A 35 17.02 6.58 23.30
N VAL A 36 16.65 5.52 22.57
CA VAL A 36 15.26 5.07 22.43
C VAL A 36 15.05 3.73 23.13
N GLY A 37 16.09 2.88 23.21
CA GLY A 37 15.95 1.52 23.69
C GLY A 37 15.41 0.61 22.59
N SER A 38 15.89 -0.63 22.55
CA SER A 38 15.63 -1.57 21.45
C SER A 38 14.16 -1.97 21.29
N ASP A 39 13.37 -1.97 22.37
CA ASP A 39 11.95 -2.33 22.35
C ASP A 39 11.05 -1.18 21.86
N ASP A 40 11.39 0.07 22.19
CA ASP A 40 10.62 1.24 21.78
C ASP A 40 10.90 1.61 20.32
N PHE A 41 12.11 1.40 19.83
CA PHE A 41 12.43 1.63 18.42
C PHE A 41 11.68 0.67 17.48
N ALA A 42 11.47 -0.58 17.89
CA ALA A 42 10.65 -1.53 17.14
C ALA A 42 9.18 -1.08 17.08
N SER A 43 8.66 -0.48 18.16
CA SER A 43 7.31 0.09 18.19
C SER A 43 7.17 1.32 17.29
N ILE A 44 8.19 2.18 17.25
CA ILE A 44 8.23 3.34 16.34
C ILE A 44 8.31 2.88 14.88
N ARG A 45 9.17 1.90 14.58
CA ARG A 45 9.28 1.33 13.24
C ARG A 45 7.97 0.68 12.79
N SER A 46 7.31 -0.07 13.68
CA SER A 46 5.99 -0.65 13.43
C SER A 46 4.92 0.42 13.19
N GLN A 47 4.93 1.53 13.94
CA GLN A 47 4.04 2.66 13.67
C GLN A 47 4.34 3.33 12.32
N ILE A 48 5.61 3.49 11.94
CA ILE A 48 5.98 3.99 10.61
C ILE A 48 5.55 3.03 9.52
N ASP A 49 5.73 1.71 9.68
CA ASP A 49 5.26 0.70 8.72
C ASP A 49 3.72 0.71 8.59
N ILE A 50 2.99 1.03 9.68
CA ILE A 50 1.54 1.25 9.66
C ILE A 50 1.20 2.57 8.95
N MET A 51 1.96 3.65 9.18
CA MET A 51 1.75 4.95 8.54
C MET A 51 2.18 4.98 7.06
N ASP A 52 3.14 4.16 6.66
CA ASP A 52 3.51 3.89 5.25
C ASP A 52 2.49 2.95 4.58
N ALA A 53 1.85 2.05 5.34
CA ALA A 53 0.71 1.29 4.87
C ALA A 53 -0.59 2.12 4.81
N GLU A 54 -0.69 3.21 5.58
CA GLU A 54 -1.78 4.20 5.56
C GLU A 54 -1.50 5.42 4.67
N SER A 55 -0.27 5.58 4.18
CA SER A 55 -0.03 6.30 2.93
C SER A 55 -0.70 5.44 1.88
N GLU A 56 -1.98 5.73 1.65
CA GLU A 56 -2.78 5.13 0.60
C GLU A 56 -1.93 5.19 -0.66
N ILE A 57 -1.27 4.08 -0.99
CA ILE A 57 -0.56 3.93 -2.25
C ILE A 57 -1.64 4.26 -3.26
N SER A 58 -1.52 5.42 -3.88
CA SER A 58 -2.53 5.88 -4.80
C SER A 58 -2.69 4.78 -5.83
N ASP A 59 -3.92 4.51 -6.32
CA ASP A 59 -4.12 3.56 -7.42
C ASP A 59 -3.18 3.85 -8.62
N ASN A 60 -2.66 5.08 -8.70
CA ASN A 60 -1.60 5.50 -9.60
C ASN A 60 -0.19 4.95 -9.25
N GLU A 61 0.27 5.06 -8.00
CA GLU A 61 1.59 4.55 -7.58
C GLU A 61 1.64 3.02 -7.59
N MET A 62 0.53 2.35 -7.23
CA MET A 62 0.44 0.89 -7.33
C MET A 62 0.50 0.44 -8.80
N SER A 63 -0.03 1.25 -9.72
CA SER A 63 0.02 0.98 -11.16
C SER A 63 1.39 1.21 -11.78
N GLU A 64 2.22 2.06 -11.18
CA GLU A 64 3.60 2.31 -11.59
C GLU A 64 4.52 1.14 -11.19
N ILE A 65 4.25 0.52 -10.02
CA ILE A 65 4.98 -0.66 -9.52
C ILE A 65 4.58 -1.95 -10.24
N LEU A 66 3.29 -2.12 -10.59
CA LEU A 66 2.75 -3.36 -11.17
C LEU A 66 2.52 -3.29 -12.70
N GLY A 67 2.73 -2.12 -13.30
CA GLY A 67 2.46 -1.82 -14.72
C GLY A 67 0.98 -1.59 -15.03
N GLU A 68 0.68 -0.72 -16.01
CA GLU A 68 -0.70 -0.47 -16.48
C GLU A 68 -1.44 -1.76 -16.91
N GLU A 69 -0.69 -2.79 -17.28
CA GLU A 69 -1.19 -4.11 -17.64
C GLU A 69 -1.91 -4.80 -16.46
N PHE A 70 -1.51 -4.53 -15.21
CA PHE A 70 -2.21 -5.02 -14.02
C PHE A 70 -3.60 -4.39 -13.85
N LYS A 71 -3.78 -3.13 -14.28
CA LYS A 71 -5.06 -2.39 -14.27
C LYS A 71 -6.06 -3.01 -15.24
N VAL A 72 -5.61 -3.41 -16.42
CA VAL A 72 -6.38 -4.17 -17.43
C VAL A 72 -6.64 -5.61 -16.96
N MET A 73 -5.73 -6.19 -16.17
CA MET A 73 -5.84 -7.58 -15.73
C MET A 73 -6.96 -7.85 -14.73
N MET A 74 -7.60 -6.86 -14.12
CA MET A 74 -8.54 -7.09 -13.02
C MET A 74 -9.91 -6.43 -13.24
N TYR A 75 -10.40 -6.32 -14.49
CA TYR A 75 -11.77 -5.83 -14.71
C TYR A 75 -12.80 -6.62 -13.91
N LEU A 76 -13.73 -5.92 -13.28
CA LEU A 76 -14.84 -6.51 -12.52
C LEU A 76 -15.66 -7.49 -13.37
N ARG A 77 -15.84 -7.20 -14.67
CA ARG A 77 -16.52 -8.09 -15.63
C ARG A 77 -15.85 -9.45 -15.84
N SER A 78 -14.59 -9.60 -15.44
CA SER A 78 -13.90 -10.90 -15.53
C SER A 78 -14.41 -11.90 -14.48
N ILE A 79 -15.16 -11.43 -13.48
CA ILE A 79 -15.75 -12.25 -12.43
C ILE A 79 -17.08 -12.85 -12.93
N PRO A 80 -17.23 -14.19 -12.91
CA PRO A 80 -18.50 -14.84 -13.18
C PRO A 80 -19.65 -14.26 -12.35
N GLY A 81 -20.74 -13.87 -13.01
CA GLY A 81 -21.92 -13.29 -12.35
C GLY A 81 -21.88 -11.77 -12.15
N VAL A 82 -20.79 -11.09 -12.54
CA VAL A 82 -20.73 -9.64 -12.64
C VAL A 82 -21.12 -9.19 -14.05
N GLY A 83 -22.39 -8.80 -14.21
CA GLY A 83 -22.88 -8.11 -15.42
C GLY A 83 -22.73 -6.58 -15.32
N ALA A 84 -23.09 -5.86 -16.38
CA ALA A 84 -22.96 -4.40 -16.45
C ALA A 84 -23.67 -3.65 -15.30
N ALA A 85 -24.84 -4.13 -14.87
CA ALA A 85 -25.57 -3.53 -13.76
C ALA A 85 -24.86 -3.71 -12.41
N LEU A 86 -24.27 -4.88 -12.16
CA LEU A 86 -23.55 -5.16 -10.92
C LEU A 86 -22.19 -4.46 -10.92
N GLU A 87 -21.51 -4.42 -12.05
CA GLU A 87 -20.28 -3.65 -12.24
C GLU A 87 -20.48 -2.17 -11.89
N LYS A 88 -21.57 -1.56 -12.38
CA LYS A 88 -21.87 -0.16 -12.06
C LYS A 88 -22.02 0.03 -10.55
N LYS A 89 -22.81 -0.82 -9.89
CA LYS A 89 -22.99 -0.78 -8.43
C LYS A 89 -21.69 -0.99 -7.65
N LEU A 90 -20.80 -1.83 -8.17
CA LEU A 90 -19.49 -2.08 -7.58
C LEU A 90 -18.61 -0.84 -7.67
N LYS A 91 -18.56 -0.19 -8.84
CA LYS A 91 -17.84 1.08 -9.02
C LYS A 91 -18.43 2.20 -8.19
N ASP A 92 -19.76 2.32 -8.15
CA ASP A 92 -20.46 3.30 -7.29
C ASP A 92 -20.15 3.07 -5.80
N ALA A 93 -19.85 1.83 -5.40
CA ALA A 93 -19.43 1.47 -4.04
C ALA A 93 -17.91 1.61 -3.79
N GLY A 94 -17.15 2.10 -4.76
CA GLY A 94 -15.70 2.34 -4.68
C GLY A 94 -14.83 1.13 -5.03
N TYR A 95 -15.39 0.09 -5.64
CA TYR A 95 -14.62 -1.06 -6.12
C TYR A 95 -14.33 -0.91 -7.61
N GLU A 96 -13.07 -0.72 -7.96
CA GLU A 96 -12.63 -0.56 -9.35
C GLU A 96 -12.14 -1.86 -9.98
N SER A 97 -11.67 -2.81 -9.15
CA SER A 97 -11.01 -4.02 -9.64
C SER A 97 -11.44 -5.31 -8.93
N ALA A 98 -11.26 -6.44 -9.63
CA ALA A 98 -11.45 -7.78 -9.10
C ALA A 98 -10.48 -8.13 -7.96
N ALA A 99 -9.30 -7.50 -7.93
CA ALA A 99 -8.35 -7.60 -6.81
C ALA A 99 -8.92 -7.00 -5.54
N GLN A 100 -9.45 -5.78 -5.62
CA GLN A 100 -10.09 -5.11 -4.49
C GLN A 100 -11.26 -5.95 -3.96
N LEU A 101 -12.07 -6.53 -4.85
CA LEU A 101 -13.11 -7.46 -4.44
C LEU A 101 -12.56 -8.73 -3.79
N ALA A 102 -11.47 -9.31 -4.30
CA ALA A 102 -10.92 -10.53 -3.72
C ALA A 102 -10.47 -10.37 -2.26
N GLY A 103 -10.07 -9.15 -1.87
CA GLY A 103 -9.71 -8.78 -0.49
C GLY A 103 -10.89 -8.42 0.42
N GLU A 104 -12.10 -8.28 -0.11
CA GLU A 104 -13.27 -7.82 0.63
C GLU A 104 -14.00 -8.96 1.38
N THR A 105 -14.87 -8.59 2.32
CA THR A 105 -15.72 -9.52 3.08
C THR A 105 -17.17 -9.53 2.59
N ALA A 106 -17.84 -10.69 2.66
CA ALA A 106 -19.21 -10.85 2.17
C ALA A 106 -20.20 -9.92 2.88
N GLN A 107 -19.94 -9.62 4.16
CA GLN A 107 -20.77 -8.77 4.98
C GLN A 107 -20.64 -7.28 4.62
N ARG A 108 -19.42 -6.78 4.39
CA ARG A 108 -19.21 -5.41 3.93
C ARG A 108 -19.75 -5.22 2.51
N LEU A 109 -19.53 -6.20 1.64
CA LEU A 109 -19.99 -6.16 0.26
C LEU A 109 -21.53 -6.15 0.17
N SER A 110 -22.23 -6.97 0.97
CA SER A 110 -23.68 -7.00 1.00
C SER A 110 -24.30 -5.73 1.60
N GLN A 111 -23.62 -5.08 2.53
CA GLN A 111 -24.07 -3.81 3.11
C GLN A 111 -23.90 -2.64 2.15
N LYS A 112 -22.80 -2.60 1.39
CA LYS A 112 -22.53 -1.53 0.43
C LYS A 112 -23.33 -1.65 -0.87
N ILE A 113 -23.67 -2.88 -1.28
CA ILE A 113 -24.32 -3.12 -2.57
C ILE A 113 -25.78 -3.47 -2.37
N GLU A 114 -26.65 -2.51 -2.70
CA GLU A 114 -28.10 -2.70 -2.59
C GLU A 114 -28.59 -3.85 -3.48
N GLY A 115 -29.30 -4.80 -2.87
CA GLY A 115 -29.84 -5.99 -3.52
C GLY A 115 -28.85 -7.17 -3.62
N LEU A 116 -27.69 -7.10 -2.96
CA LEU A 116 -26.75 -8.21 -2.87
C LEU A 116 -26.93 -8.97 -1.55
N SER A 117 -27.40 -10.22 -1.62
CA SER A 117 -27.50 -11.07 -0.43
C SER A 117 -26.13 -11.58 0.02
N LEU A 118 -25.98 -11.90 1.31
CA LEU A 118 -24.75 -12.48 1.88
C LEU A 118 -24.25 -13.71 1.10
N ALA A 119 -25.17 -14.62 0.75
CA ALA A 119 -24.81 -15.82 0.00
C ALA A 119 -24.30 -15.50 -1.41
N ARG A 120 -24.90 -14.49 -2.06
CA ARG A 120 -24.47 -14.04 -3.39
C ARG A 120 -23.15 -13.28 -3.33
N ALA A 121 -22.94 -12.47 -2.30
CA ALA A 121 -21.68 -11.78 -2.03
C ALA A 121 -20.54 -12.78 -1.81
N ASP A 122 -20.72 -13.79 -0.95
CA ASP A 122 -19.72 -14.82 -0.68
C ASP A 122 -19.30 -15.57 -1.95
N LYS A 123 -20.28 -15.93 -2.80
CA LYS A 123 -20.01 -16.56 -4.09
C LYS A 123 -19.18 -15.64 -5.00
N LEU A 124 -19.57 -14.36 -5.08
CA LEU A 124 -18.87 -13.36 -5.90
C LEU A 124 -17.39 -13.22 -5.49
N LEU A 125 -17.13 -13.18 -4.18
CA LEU A 125 -15.79 -13.04 -3.61
C LEU A 125 -14.93 -14.27 -3.89
N LYS A 126 -15.51 -15.48 -3.79
CA LYS A 126 -14.83 -16.72 -4.16
C LYS A 126 -14.44 -16.73 -5.63
N ASP A 127 -15.38 -16.38 -6.50
CA ASP A 127 -15.15 -16.31 -7.95
C ASP A 127 -14.09 -15.26 -8.29
N ALA A 128 -14.12 -14.09 -7.63
CA ALA A 128 -13.10 -13.05 -7.77
C ALA A 128 -11.69 -13.55 -7.40
N ARG A 129 -11.55 -14.20 -6.23
CA ARG A 129 -10.28 -14.81 -5.78
C ARG A 129 -9.76 -15.84 -6.75
N THR A 130 -10.63 -16.67 -7.33
CA THR A 130 -10.24 -17.67 -8.32
C THR A 130 -9.70 -17.02 -9.60
N VAL A 131 -10.37 -15.97 -10.10
CA VAL A 131 -9.92 -15.24 -11.29
C VAL A 131 -8.58 -14.57 -11.05
N VAL A 132 -8.42 -13.87 -9.92
CA VAL A 132 -7.18 -13.21 -9.52
C VAL A 132 -6.04 -14.23 -9.42
N LYS A 133 -6.25 -15.33 -8.69
CA LYS A 133 -5.24 -16.39 -8.53
C LYS A 133 -4.84 -17.01 -9.87
N LYS A 134 -5.80 -17.24 -10.76
CA LYS A 134 -5.54 -17.79 -12.09
C LYS A 134 -4.69 -16.83 -12.93
N LYS A 135 -5.02 -15.54 -12.93
CA LYS A 135 -4.28 -14.54 -13.69
C LYS A 135 -2.86 -14.32 -13.17
N ILE A 136 -2.67 -14.28 -11.85
CA ILE A 136 -1.32 -14.22 -11.23
C ILE A 136 -0.48 -15.43 -11.67
N LYS A 137 -1.05 -16.64 -11.64
CA LYS A 137 -0.35 -17.87 -12.06
C LYS A 137 0.01 -17.87 -13.55
N THR A 138 -0.83 -17.28 -14.40
CA THR A 138 -0.55 -17.16 -15.84
C THR A 138 0.54 -16.14 -16.12
N ASN A 139 0.60 -15.04 -15.36
CA ASN A 139 1.59 -13.97 -15.57
C ASN A 139 2.99 -14.31 -15.02
N SER A 140 3.10 -15.27 -14.11
CA SER A 140 4.38 -15.77 -13.59
C SER A 140 5.09 -16.76 -14.54
N LYS A 141 4.55 -16.99 -15.73
CA LYS A 141 4.99 -17.99 -16.69
C LYS A 141 5.43 -17.33 -17.99
#